data_AF-A0A359MZ82-F1
#
_entry.id   AF-A0A359MZ82-F1
#
_cell.length_a   1.000
_cell.length_b   1.000
_cell.length_c   1.000
_cell.angle_alpha   90.00
_cell.angle_beta   90.00
_cell.angle_gamma   90.00
#
_symmetry.space_group_name_H-M   'P 1'
#
loop_
_entity.id
_entity.type
_entity.pdbx_description
1 polymer ?
#
loop_
_entity_poly.entity_id
_entity_poly.type
_entity_poly.pdbx_seq_one_letter_code
_entity_poly.pdbx_strand_id
1 'polypeptide(L)' 'MELSQYDKSLIKKLLEFEGKVGETATKYKPHILAQYCYELASEFNSFYVHTPKILEESNEDLKNLRLNMIERFTKTLKK' A
#
# COMPACT_ATOMS: atom_id res chain seq x y z
N MET A 1 -6.25 15.81 10.13
CA MET A 1 -5.23 14.84 9.69
C MET A 1 -4.72 15.26 8.33
N GLU A 2 -3.43 15.52 8.20
CA GLU A 2 -2.81 15.84 6.91
C GLU A 2 -2.03 14.62 6.43
N LEU A 3 -2.35 14.14 5.22
CA LEU A 3 -1.69 12.98 4.61
C LEU A 3 -0.58 13.46 3.68
N SER A 4 0.60 12.86 3.82
CA SER A 4 1.69 13.09 2.88
C SER A 4 1.33 12.55 1.50
N GLN A 5 2.08 12.98 0.48
CA GLN A 5 1.94 12.41 -0.87
C GLN A 5 2.20 10.89 -0.87
N TYR A 6 3.13 10.40 -0.05
CA TYR A 6 3.48 8.98 0.02
C TYR A 6 2.38 8.16 0.69
N ASP A 7 1.74 8.72 1.72
CA ASP A 7 0.55 8.10 2.34
C ASP A 7 -0.54 7.90 1.28
N LYS A 8 -0.83 8.95 0.50
CA LYS A 8 -1.86 8.94 -0.55
C LYS A 8 -1.53 7.95 -1.67
N SER A 9 -0.27 7.90 -2.12
CA SER A 9 0.15 6.98 -3.18
C SER A 9 0.03 5.52 -2.76
N LEU A 10 0.48 5.17 -1.55
CA LEU A 10 0.34 3.81 -1.03
C LEU A 10 -1.13 3.42 -0.84
N ILE A 11 -1.96 4.31 -0.29
CA ILE A 11 -3.40 4.08 -0.14
C ILE A 11 -4.04 3.80 -1.51
N LYS A 12 -3.73 4.63 -2.51
CA LYS A 12 -4.27 4.46 -3.86
C LYS A 12 -3.88 3.09 -4.44
N LYS A 13 -2.60 2.71 -4.34
CA LYS A 13 -2.13 1.40 -4.83
C LYS A 13 -2.82 0.24 -4.08
N LEU A 14 -3.01 0.33 -2.77
CA LEU A 14 -3.72 -0.70 -1.99
C LEU A 14 -5.19 -0.87 -2.41
N LEU A 15 -5.86 0.22 -2.82
CA LEU A 15 -7.24 0.18 -3.31
C LEU A 15 -7.37 -0.45 -4.72
N GLU A 16 -6.29 -0.48 -5.50
CA GLU A 16 -6.28 -1.08 -6.85
C GLU A 16 -6.27 -2.62 -6.82
N PHE A 17 -6.02 -3.25 -5.66
CA PHE A 17 -5.83 -4.70 -5.55
C PHE A 17 -6.95 -5.54 -6.18
N GLU A 18 -8.19 -5.31 -5.78
CA GLU A 18 -9.33 -6.10 -6.25
C GLU A 18 -9.52 -5.96 -7.76
N GLY A 19 -9.32 -4.74 -8.29
CA GLY A 19 -9.34 -4.48 -9.72
C GLY A 19 -8.23 -5.22 -10.46
N LYS A 20 -7.03 -5.31 -9.90
CA LYS A 20 -5.89 -6.02 -10.49
C LYS A 20 -6.07 -7.54 -10.45
N VAL A 21 -6.68 -8.08 -9.40
CA VAL A 21 -7.06 -9.50 -9.34
C VAL A 21 -8.10 -9.82 -10.41
N GLY A 22 -9.16 -9.00 -10.53
CA GLY A 22 -10.18 -9.16 -11.57
C GLY A 22 -9.60 -9.05 -12.99
N GLU A 23 -8.78 -8.04 -13.25
CA GLU A 23 -8.09 -7.85 -14.52
C GLU A 23 -7.23 -9.06 -14.90
N THR A 24 -6.47 -9.59 -13.95
CA THR A 24 -5.63 -10.77 -14.13
C THR A 24 -6.45 -12.00 -14.50
N ALA A 25 -7.59 -12.21 -13.82
CA ALA A 25 -8.50 -13.33 -14.07
C ALA A 25 -9.18 -13.22 -15.43
N THR A 26 -9.74 -12.05 -15.77
CA THR A 26 -10.44 -11.82 -17.05
C THR A 26 -9.49 -11.91 -18.24
N LYS A 27 -8.25 -11.43 -18.11
CA LYS A 27 -7.27 -11.43 -19.21
C LYS A 27 -6.42 -12.70 -19.29
N TYR A 28 -6.55 -13.62 -18.33
CA TYR A 28 -5.73 -14.83 -18.21
C TYR A 28 -4.22 -14.53 -18.25
N LYS A 29 -3.80 -13.44 -17.58
CA LYS A 29 -2.45 -12.87 -17.66
C LYS A 29 -1.84 -12.68 -16.26
N PRO A 30 -1.19 -13.71 -15.67
CA PRO A 30 -0.69 -13.66 -14.30
C PRO A 30 0.40 -12.60 -14.06
N HIS A 31 1.12 -12.17 -15.10
CA HIS A 31 2.11 -11.10 -14.99
C HIS A 31 1.53 -9.75 -14.55
N ILE A 32 0.22 -9.52 -14.75
CA ILE A 32 -0.47 -8.30 -14.31
C ILE A 32 -0.43 -8.19 -12.79
N LEU A 33 -0.71 -9.31 -12.10
CA LEU A 33 -0.66 -9.35 -10.64
C LEU A 33 0.78 -9.26 -10.12
N ALA A 34 1.74 -9.91 -10.78
CA ALA A 34 3.15 -9.82 -10.42
C ALA A 34 3.68 -8.37 -10.52
N GLN A 35 3.32 -7.67 -11.61
CA GLN A 35 3.65 -6.26 -11.81
C GLN A 35 3.02 -5.38 -10.73
N TYR A 36 1.75 -5.61 -10.39
CA TYR A 36 1.09 -4.92 -9.29
C TYR A 36 1.82 -5.12 -7.95
N CYS A 37 2.22 -6.35 -7.61
CA CYS A 37 2.94 -6.63 -6.36
C CYS A 37 4.29 -5.90 -6.31
N TYR A 38 5.01 -5.84 -7.43
CA TYR A 38 6.26 -5.08 -7.54
C TYR A 38 6.03 -3.57 -7.30
N GLU A 39 5.04 -3.00 -7.97
CA GLU A 39 4.69 -1.58 -7.80
C GLU A 39 4.24 -1.28 -6.36
N LEU A 40 3.42 -2.14 -5.76
CA LEU A 40 2.97 -2.01 -4.38
C LEU A 40 4.15 -2.02 -3.38
N ALA A 41 5.14 -2.89 -3.59
CA ALA A 41 6.35 -2.92 -2.78
C ALA A 41 7.18 -1.62 -2.93
N SER A 42 7.25 -1.07 -4.15
CA SER A 42 7.94 0.20 -4.41
C SER A 42 7.27 1.40 -3.72
N GLU A 43 5.94 1.47 -3.79
CA GLU A 43 5.15 2.49 -3.08
C GLU A 43 5.31 2.37 -1.56
N PHE A 44 5.30 1.15 -1.03
CA PHE A 44 5.53 0.91 0.40
C PHE A 44 6.93 1.35 0.84
N ASN A 45 7.96 1.02 0.06
CA ASN A 45 9.31 1.47 0.36
C ASN A 45 9.41 3.00 0.37
N SER A 46 8.81 3.66 -0.61
CA SER A 46 8.77 5.13 -0.70
C SER A 46 8.05 5.74 0.51
N PHE A 47 6.91 5.17 0.90
CA PHE A 47 6.21 5.52 2.14
C PHE A 47 7.12 5.35 3.35
N TYR A 48 7.79 4.21 3.51
CA TYR A 48 8.61 3.92 4.68
C TYR A 48 9.81 4.88 4.82
N VAL A 49 10.49 5.19 3.71
CA VAL A 49 11.67 6.09 3.70
C VAL A 49 11.30 7.54 4.02
N HIS A 50 10.15 8.00 3.54
CA HIS A 50 9.75 9.42 3.68
C HIS A 50 8.80 9.68 4.86
N THR A 51 8.41 8.63 5.58
CA THR A 51 7.58 8.77 6.77
C THR A 51 8.48 8.83 8.00
N PRO A 52 8.35 9.88 8.84
CA PRO A 52 9.00 9.93 10.15
C PRO A 52 8.67 8.69 10.97
N LYS A 53 9.46 8.40 12.01
CA LYS A 53 9.27 7.21 12.85
C LYS A 53 7.81 7.05 13.29
N ILE A 54 7.14 6.06 12.69
CA ILE A 54 5.68 5.86 12.81
C ILE A 54 5.26 5.66 14.27
N LEU A 55 6.10 4.99 15.07
CA LEU A 55 5.83 4.74 16.48
C LEU A 55 5.96 5.99 17.37
N GLU A 56 6.74 6.98 16.92
CA GLU A 56 6.96 8.26 17.63
C GLU A 56 6.00 9.37 17.11
N GLU A 57 5.03 9.02 16.25
CA GLU A 57 4.04 9.96 15.74
C GLU A 57 3.12 10.43 16.88
N SER A 58 3.08 11.75 17.10
CA SER A 58 2.31 12.40 18.17
C SER A 58 0.80 12.40 17.90
N ASN A 59 0.41 12.38 16.63
CA ASN A 59 -0.98 12.30 16.24
C ASN A 59 -1.42 10.84 16.19
N GLU A 60 -2.19 10.41 17.19
CA GLU A 60 -2.65 9.01 17.30
C GLU A 60 -3.50 8.56 16.10
N ASP A 61 -4.31 9.43 15.49
CA ASP A 61 -5.07 9.07 14.29
C ASP A 61 -4.14 8.77 13.10
N LEU A 62 -3.10 9.59 12.93
CA LEU A 62 -2.11 9.42 11.87
C LEU A 62 -1.24 8.20 12.07
N LYS A 63 -0.84 7.93 13.31
CA LYS A 63 -0.14 6.70 13.72
C LYS A 63 -0.98 5.47 13.41
N ASN A 64 -2.23 5.44 13.86
CA ASN A 64 -3.12 4.30 13.66
C ASN A 64 -3.41 4.05 12.18
N LEU A 65 -3.60 5.11 11.38
CA LEU A 65 -3.74 4.97 9.93
C LEU A 65 -2.50 4.30 9.31
N ARG A 66 -1.29 4.80 9.62
CA ARG A 66 -0.04 4.27 9.05
C ARG A 66 0.21 2.81 9.47
N LEU A 67 -0.12 2.46 10.71
CA LEU A 67 -0.08 1.06 11.16
C LEU A 67 -1.07 0.17 10.38
N ASN A 68 -2.30 0.65 10.16
CA ASN A 68 -3.29 -0.06 9.34
C ASN A 68 -2.84 -0.20 7.89
N MET A 69 -2.14 0.80 7.33
CA MET A 69 -1.55 0.72 5.98
C MET A 69 -0.49 -0.37 5.90
N ILE A 70 0.40 -0.48 6.89
CA ILE A 70 1.40 -1.56 6.97
C ILE A 70 0.74 -2.93 7.09
N GLU A 71 -0.29 -3.05 7.92
CA GLU A 71 -1.02 -4.30 8.09
C GLU A 71 -1.72 -4.70 6.78
N ARG A 72 -2.39 -3.75 6.12
CA ARG A 72 -3.07 -3.99 4.85
C ARG A 72 -2.10 -4.38 3.75
N PHE A 73 -0.96 -3.70 3.62
CA PHE A 73 0.13 -4.06 2.72
C PHE A 73 0.60 -5.51 2.94
N THR A 74 0.87 -5.87 4.20
CA THR A 74 1.33 -7.22 4.58
C THR A 74 0.29 -8.28 4.22
N LYS A 75 -0.99 -8.02 4.48
CA LYS A 75 -2.10 -8.92 4.12
C LYS A 75 -2.23 -9.06 2.60
N THR A 76 -2.06 -7.98 1.84
CA THR A 76 -2.17 -8.00 0.38
C THR A 76 -1.05 -8.80 -0.27
N LEU A 77 0.20 -8.70 0.20
CA LEU A 77 1.32 -9.46 -0.36
C LEU A 77 1.35 -10.95 0.02
N LYS A 78 0.72 -11.33 1.13
CA LYS A 78 0.68 -12.72 1.60
C LYS A 78 -0.43 -13.57 0.96
N LYS A 79 -1.42 -12.93 0.35
CA LYS A 79 -2.53 -13.61 -0.34
C LYS A 79 -2.11 -14.15 -1.69
#